data_AF-A0A261QAR7-F1
#
_entry.id   AF-A0A261QAR7-F1
#
_cell.length_a   1.000
_cell.length_b   1.000
_cell.length_c   1.000
_cell.angle_alpha   90.00
_cell.angle_beta   90.00
_cell.angle_gamma   90.00
#
_symmetry.space_group_name_H-M   'P 1'
#
loop_
_entity.id
_entity.type
_entity.pdbx_description
1 polymer ?
#
loop_
_entity_poly.entity_id
_entity_poly.type
_entity_poly.pdbx_seq_one_letter_code
_entity_poly.pdbx_strand_id
1 'polypeptide(L)'
;MIRTSILTTAFLLVLYSLFIYLNTDRIKRTGQNQYARNLVSAEEYLYEKGQRANTLILGSSLSTRLLMDSLPHTYYNLGMSGLSVYDGLNLLKKAAKKPKTVLIEMNIVLRDANTGFTEDVFHPALYSLRQYVPVLRKKYQPLGVLKALYRDQTQSVTDTALFTLPKEMYEREVRNIMADFSSTHYLTHFQNKFSILKKEIRELRAKGIKVVFFEMPVYSKASQLKIPRLIRANFLKNFPPHEYSYISLPQEVYQTTDGLHLAGAEARRYTRYLREHMTKLQTVQYSKVN
;
A
#
# COMPACT_ATOMS: atom_id res chain seq x y z
N MET A 1 26.06 -3.60 -39.98
CA MET A 1 26.10 -2.97 -38.63
C MET A 1 24.73 -2.99 -37.96
N ILE A 2 23.66 -2.41 -38.54
CA ILE A 2 22.31 -2.38 -37.93
C ILE A 2 21.79 -3.79 -37.61
N ARG A 3 21.89 -4.75 -38.55
CA ARG A 3 21.45 -6.15 -38.33
C ARG A 3 22.16 -6.79 -37.15
N THR A 4 23.48 -6.63 -37.05
CA THR A 4 24.30 -7.15 -35.96
C THR A 4 23.90 -6.52 -34.61
N SER A 5 23.65 -5.21 -34.57
CA SER A 5 23.21 -4.52 -33.34
C SER A 5 21.82 -4.96 -32.87
N ILE A 6 20.88 -5.17 -33.79
CA ILE A 6 19.53 -5.68 -33.47
C ILE A 6 19.62 -7.10 -32.91
N LEU A 7 20.36 -8.00 -33.60
CA LEU A 7 20.56 -9.38 -33.15
C LEU A 7 21.25 -9.43 -31.78
N THR A 8 22.25 -8.58 -31.56
CA THR A 8 22.95 -8.48 -30.28
C THR A 8 22.01 -8.01 -29.16
N THR A 9 21.22 -6.96 -29.41
CA THR A 9 20.24 -6.46 -28.43
C THR A 9 19.19 -7.52 -28.10
N ALA A 10 18.64 -8.20 -29.11
CA ALA A 10 17.68 -9.27 -28.91
C ALA A 10 18.28 -10.42 -28.09
N PHE A 11 19.50 -10.83 -28.41
CA PHE A 11 20.23 -11.86 -27.66
C PHE A 11 20.45 -11.46 -26.20
N LEU A 12 20.92 -10.22 -25.93
CA LEU A 12 21.10 -9.72 -24.57
C LEU A 12 19.77 -9.63 -23.79
N LEU A 13 18.67 -9.24 -24.45
CA LEU A 13 17.34 -9.22 -23.84
C LEU A 13 16.86 -10.63 -23.48
N VAL A 14 17.12 -11.63 -24.33
CA VAL A 14 16.79 -13.03 -24.04
C VAL A 14 17.62 -13.54 -22.86
N LEU A 15 18.94 -13.32 -22.87
CA LEU A 15 19.81 -13.68 -21.75
C LEU A 15 19.37 -13.03 -20.45
N TYR A 16 19.04 -11.74 -20.47
CA TYR A 16 18.60 -11.03 -19.29
C TYR A 16 17.22 -11.47 -18.82
N SER A 17 16.31 -11.78 -19.75
CA SER A 17 14.99 -12.34 -19.43
C SER A 17 15.12 -13.73 -18.78
N LEU A 18 16.03 -14.57 -19.28
CA LEU A 18 16.33 -15.87 -18.69
C LEU A 18 16.94 -15.71 -17.30
N PHE A 19 17.88 -14.78 -17.12
CA PHE A 19 18.46 -14.44 -15.83
C PHE A 19 17.39 -14.02 -14.81
N ILE A 20 16.46 -13.13 -15.20
CA ILE A 20 15.34 -12.71 -14.36
C ILE A 20 14.49 -13.92 -13.99
N TYR A 21 14.09 -14.72 -14.98
CA TYR A 21 13.23 -15.87 -14.76
C TYR A 21 13.82 -16.81 -13.69
N LEU A 22 15.11 -17.15 -13.80
CA LEU A 22 15.82 -18.02 -12.87
C LEU A 22 16.06 -17.40 -11.48
N ASN A 23 16.02 -16.07 -11.34
CA ASN A 23 16.33 -15.36 -10.09
C ASN A 23 15.15 -14.55 -9.53
N THR A 24 13.93 -14.78 -10.01
CA THR A 24 12.72 -14.01 -9.67
C THR A 24 12.52 -13.86 -8.16
N ASP A 25 12.70 -14.94 -7.39
CA ASP A 25 12.50 -14.95 -5.94
C ASP A 25 13.62 -14.28 -5.14
N ARG A 26 14.81 -14.14 -5.74
CA ARG A 26 15.98 -13.51 -5.13
C ARG A 26 15.97 -11.99 -5.32
N ILE A 27 15.38 -11.50 -6.41
CA ILE A 27 15.36 -10.07 -6.75
C ILE A 27 14.27 -9.36 -5.94
N LYS A 28 14.66 -8.72 -4.83
CA LYS A 28 13.75 -7.97 -3.95
C LYS A 28 14.15 -6.49 -3.90
N ARG A 29 13.16 -5.61 -3.65
CA ARG A 29 13.39 -4.18 -3.32
C ARG A 29 14.27 -3.43 -4.33
N THR A 30 13.89 -3.44 -5.61
CA THR A 30 14.66 -2.83 -6.72
C THR A 30 14.32 -1.36 -7.01
N GLY A 31 13.27 -0.81 -6.41
CA GLY A 31 12.83 0.57 -6.63
C GLY A 31 13.84 1.60 -6.11
N GLN A 32 14.36 2.43 -7.01
CA GLN A 32 15.43 3.40 -6.74
C GLN A 32 14.95 4.66 -5.98
N ASN A 33 13.70 5.07 -6.21
CA ASN A 33 13.05 6.19 -5.53
C ASN A 33 11.62 5.80 -5.12
N GLN A 34 10.92 6.69 -4.40
CA GLN A 34 9.57 6.44 -3.91
C GLN A 34 8.60 6.07 -5.04
N TYR A 35 8.62 6.82 -6.14
CA TYR A 35 7.74 6.59 -7.28
C TYR A 35 7.98 5.21 -7.93
N ALA A 36 9.25 4.87 -8.18
CA ALA A 36 9.64 3.56 -8.71
C ALA A 36 9.25 2.42 -7.76
N ARG A 37 9.35 2.61 -6.43
CA ARG A 37 8.89 1.61 -5.44
C ARG A 37 7.38 1.39 -5.51
N ASN A 38 6.60 2.46 -5.69
CA ASN A 38 5.15 2.34 -5.88
C ASN A 38 4.81 1.57 -7.17
N LEU A 39 5.49 1.89 -8.29
CA LEU A 39 5.32 1.17 -9.55
C LEU A 39 5.66 -0.32 -9.39
N VAL A 40 6.78 -0.64 -8.73
CA VAL A 40 7.16 -2.02 -8.44
C VAL A 40 6.10 -2.73 -7.59
N SER A 41 5.60 -2.07 -6.53
CA SER A 41 4.55 -2.64 -5.66
C SER A 41 3.25 -2.93 -6.44
N ALA A 42 2.87 -2.04 -7.35
CA ALA A 42 1.72 -2.22 -8.22
C ALA A 42 1.91 -3.36 -9.22
N GLU A 43 3.07 -3.46 -9.87
CA GLU A 43 3.40 -4.55 -10.80
C GLU A 43 3.48 -5.90 -10.08
N GLU A 44 4.09 -5.96 -8.90
CA GLU A 44 4.11 -7.18 -8.08
C GLU A 44 2.71 -7.62 -7.64
N TYR A 45 1.81 -6.64 -7.42
CA TYR A 45 0.41 -6.93 -7.15
C TYR A 45 -0.33 -7.44 -8.38
N LEU A 46 -0.17 -6.79 -9.53
CA LEU A 46 -0.90 -7.11 -10.76
C LEU A 46 -0.43 -8.42 -11.41
N TYR A 47 0.87 -8.72 -11.35
CA TYR A 47 1.48 -9.77 -12.18
C TYR A 47 2.19 -10.87 -11.41
N GLU A 48 2.38 -10.74 -10.10
CA GLU A 48 3.18 -11.68 -9.30
C GLU A 48 2.47 -12.12 -8.01
N LYS A 49 3.19 -12.12 -6.89
CA LYS A 49 2.77 -12.66 -5.59
C LYS A 49 1.47 -12.04 -5.07
N GLY A 50 1.17 -10.78 -5.39
CA GLY A 50 -0.03 -10.13 -4.88
C GLY A 50 -1.34 -10.70 -5.45
N GLN A 51 -1.29 -11.37 -6.61
CA GLN A 51 -2.45 -12.10 -7.15
C GLN A 51 -2.81 -13.35 -6.33
N ARG A 52 -1.92 -13.83 -5.45
CA ARG A 52 -2.15 -15.00 -4.58
C ARG A 52 -2.71 -14.61 -3.21
N ALA A 53 -2.87 -13.32 -2.94
CA ALA A 53 -3.31 -12.83 -1.64
C ALA A 53 -4.81 -13.07 -1.42
N ASN A 54 -5.17 -13.65 -0.28
CA ASN A 54 -6.57 -13.71 0.17
C ASN A 54 -6.99 -12.40 0.84
N THR A 55 -6.03 -11.67 1.40
CA THR A 55 -6.27 -10.40 2.10
C THR A 55 -5.38 -9.31 1.55
N LEU A 56 -5.99 -8.23 1.06
CA LEU A 56 -5.28 -7.09 0.48
C LEU A 56 -5.41 -5.89 1.41
N ILE A 57 -4.30 -5.24 1.76
CA ILE A 57 -4.29 -3.99 2.51
C ILE A 57 -4.11 -2.84 1.52
N LEU A 58 -5.12 -1.98 1.39
CA LEU A 58 -5.08 -0.76 0.59
C LEU A 58 -4.82 0.42 1.52
N GLY A 59 -3.76 1.17 1.25
CA GLY A 59 -3.43 2.33 2.07
C GLY A 59 -2.37 3.22 1.46
N SER A 60 -1.79 4.07 2.31
CA SER A 60 -0.84 5.10 1.92
C SER A 60 0.58 4.77 2.41
N SER A 61 1.44 5.78 2.54
CA SER A 61 2.73 5.64 3.22
C SER A 61 2.58 5.16 4.67
N LEU A 62 1.44 5.38 5.32
CA LEU A 62 1.19 4.90 6.68
C LEU A 62 1.16 3.37 6.73
N SER A 63 0.31 2.73 5.93
CA SER A 63 0.22 1.27 5.90
C SER A 63 1.49 0.60 5.37
N THR A 64 2.35 1.27 4.59
CA THR A 64 3.66 0.71 4.19
C THR A 64 4.55 0.33 5.38
N ARG A 65 4.28 0.89 6.57
CA ARG A 65 5.01 0.58 7.80
C ARG A 65 4.62 -0.77 8.42
N LEU A 66 3.51 -1.38 8.00
CA LEU A 66 3.09 -2.68 8.52
C LEU A 66 4.15 -3.76 8.21
N LEU A 67 4.47 -4.55 9.22
CA LEU A 67 5.49 -5.59 9.12
C LEU A 67 4.88 -6.90 8.60
N MET A 68 5.00 -7.12 7.29
CA MET A 68 4.37 -8.28 6.63
C MET A 68 4.83 -9.64 7.17
N ASP A 69 6.05 -9.75 7.70
CA ASP A 69 6.54 -10.98 8.33
C ASP A 69 5.79 -11.35 9.62
N SER A 70 5.04 -10.40 10.20
CA SER A 70 4.17 -10.65 11.35
C SER A 70 2.73 -11.00 10.96
N LEU A 71 2.39 -10.94 9.67
CA LEU A 71 1.07 -11.27 9.12
C LEU A 71 1.12 -12.61 8.36
N PRO A 72 -0.03 -13.31 8.20
CA PRO A 72 -0.07 -14.52 7.38
C PRO A 72 0.41 -14.25 5.95
N HIS A 73 1.09 -15.22 5.33
CA HIS A 73 1.58 -15.10 3.94
C HIS A 73 0.48 -14.88 2.89
N THR A 74 -0.78 -15.07 3.27
CA THR A 74 -1.96 -14.78 2.44
C THR A 74 -2.32 -13.29 2.40
N TYR A 75 -1.61 -12.45 3.16
CA TYR A 75 -1.76 -10.99 3.17
C TYR A 75 -0.81 -10.37 2.15
N TYR A 76 -1.30 -9.34 1.47
CA TYR A 76 -0.46 -8.47 0.65
C TYR A 76 -0.75 -7.01 0.98
N ASN A 77 0.32 -6.23 1.16
CA ASN A 77 0.22 -4.82 1.47
C ASN A 77 0.47 -3.98 0.22
N LEU A 78 -0.60 -3.35 -0.25
CA LEU A 78 -0.61 -2.39 -1.34
C LEU A 78 -0.74 -0.96 -0.79
N GLY A 79 -0.07 -0.70 0.34
CA GLY A 79 0.27 0.64 0.78
C GLY A 79 1.26 1.28 -0.19
N MET A 80 1.00 2.50 -0.63
CA MET A 80 1.87 3.21 -1.57
C MET A 80 2.18 4.61 -1.06
N SER A 81 3.46 4.94 -1.01
CA SER A 81 3.91 6.17 -0.38
C SER A 81 3.56 7.39 -1.23
N GLY A 82 2.93 8.40 -0.62
CA GLY A 82 2.47 9.59 -1.33
C GLY A 82 1.23 9.39 -2.20
N LEU A 83 0.67 8.18 -2.26
CA LEU A 83 -0.57 7.86 -2.98
C LEU A 83 -1.75 7.74 -2.01
N SER A 84 -2.93 7.45 -2.56
CA SER A 84 -4.21 7.31 -1.85
C SER A 84 -4.72 5.87 -1.91
N VAL A 85 -5.79 5.58 -1.15
CA VAL A 85 -6.52 4.32 -1.28
C VAL A 85 -7.17 4.13 -2.65
N TYR A 86 -7.48 5.22 -3.38
CA TYR A 86 -8.11 5.14 -4.70
C TYR A 86 -7.15 4.60 -5.76
N ASP A 87 -5.86 4.89 -5.65
CA ASP A 87 -4.83 4.28 -6.50
C ASP A 87 -4.83 2.76 -6.35
N GLY A 88 -4.88 2.28 -5.10
CA GLY A 88 -5.00 0.86 -4.78
C GLY A 88 -6.31 0.23 -5.29
N LEU A 89 -7.44 0.95 -5.18
CA LEU A 89 -8.73 0.51 -5.73
C LEU A 89 -8.69 0.39 -7.26
N ASN A 90 -8.02 1.32 -7.95
CA ASN A 90 -7.82 1.26 -9.40
C ASN A 90 -7.01 0.02 -9.81
N LEU A 91 -5.95 -0.30 -9.07
CA LEU A 91 -5.19 -1.55 -9.25
C LEU A 91 -6.06 -2.79 -9.02
N LEU A 92 -6.80 -2.82 -7.91
CA LEU A 92 -7.69 -3.93 -7.57
C LEU A 92 -8.77 -4.15 -8.63
N LYS A 93 -9.32 -3.09 -9.26
CA LYS A 93 -10.28 -3.24 -10.36
C LYS A 93 -9.70 -3.98 -11.56
N LYS A 94 -8.43 -3.71 -11.90
CA LYS A 94 -7.73 -4.29 -13.05
C LYS A 94 -7.06 -5.65 -12.78
N ALA A 95 -6.81 -5.99 -11.51
CA ALA A 95 -6.24 -7.27 -11.10
C ALA A 95 -7.05 -8.47 -11.65
N ALA A 96 -6.37 -9.49 -12.17
CA ALA A 96 -7.02 -10.69 -12.70
C ALA A 96 -7.70 -11.53 -11.60
N LYS A 97 -7.02 -11.71 -10.46
CA LYS A 97 -7.52 -12.40 -9.27
C LYS A 97 -7.95 -11.38 -8.23
N LYS A 98 -9.12 -11.61 -7.62
CA LYS A 98 -9.65 -10.77 -6.55
C LYS A 98 -9.37 -11.42 -5.18
N PRO A 99 -8.96 -10.62 -4.17
CA PRO A 99 -8.82 -11.13 -2.81
C PRO A 99 -10.20 -11.42 -2.21
N LYS A 100 -10.24 -12.28 -1.19
CA LYS A 100 -11.47 -12.53 -0.41
C LYS A 100 -11.79 -11.37 0.51
N THR A 101 -10.77 -10.64 0.96
CA THR A 101 -10.92 -9.52 1.90
C THR A 101 -10.02 -8.36 1.52
N VAL A 102 -10.54 -7.15 1.66
CA VAL A 102 -9.81 -5.90 1.46
C VAL A 102 -9.88 -5.08 2.75
N LEU A 103 -8.72 -4.74 3.30
CA LEU A 103 -8.55 -3.77 4.37
C LEU A 103 -8.32 -2.40 3.74
N ILE A 104 -9.08 -1.39 4.14
CA ILE A 104 -9.00 -0.04 3.56
C ILE A 104 -8.61 0.95 4.66
N GLU A 105 -7.46 1.60 4.46
CA GLU A 105 -6.94 2.63 5.35
C GLU A 105 -7.83 3.88 5.31
N MET A 106 -8.28 4.36 6.46
CA MET A 106 -9.16 5.52 6.56
C MET A 106 -8.41 6.85 6.53
N ASN A 107 -7.16 6.88 6.97
CA ASN A 107 -6.40 8.09 7.29
C ASN A 107 -6.35 9.12 6.15
N ILE A 108 -6.08 8.66 4.93
CA ILE A 108 -5.83 9.52 3.76
C ILE A 108 -6.91 9.31 2.68
N VAL A 109 -8.16 9.10 3.10
CA VAL A 109 -9.29 8.89 2.17
C VAL A 109 -9.64 10.12 1.34
N LEU A 110 -9.19 11.31 1.73
CA LEU A 110 -9.55 12.56 1.04
C LEU A 110 -8.61 12.90 -0.12
N ARG A 111 -7.45 12.24 -0.21
CA ARG A 111 -6.49 12.45 -1.29
C ARG A 111 -6.97 11.79 -2.57
N ASP A 112 -6.78 12.48 -3.68
CA ASP A 112 -7.13 12.01 -5.02
C ASP A 112 -6.21 10.87 -5.47
N ALA A 113 -6.74 10.03 -6.37
CA ALA A 113 -5.88 9.12 -7.12
C ALA A 113 -4.91 9.94 -7.98
N ASN A 114 -3.68 9.46 -8.10
CA ASN A 114 -2.68 10.06 -8.96
C ASN A 114 -2.87 9.55 -10.39
N THR A 115 -3.24 10.47 -11.30
CA THR A 115 -3.50 10.16 -12.70
C THR A 115 -2.23 9.70 -13.42
N GLY A 116 -1.10 10.39 -13.22
CA GLY A 116 0.18 10.02 -13.83
C GLY A 116 0.64 8.61 -13.42
N PHE A 117 0.48 8.26 -12.15
CA PHE A 117 0.73 6.89 -11.67
C PHE A 117 -0.17 5.86 -12.37
N THR A 118 -1.47 6.17 -12.48
CA THR A 118 -2.45 5.30 -13.13
C THR A 118 -2.11 5.09 -14.60
N GLU A 119 -1.74 6.15 -15.31
CA GLU A 119 -1.33 6.12 -16.73
C GLU A 119 -0.04 5.31 -16.93
N ASP A 120 0.95 5.45 -16.06
CA ASP A 120 2.20 4.70 -16.12
C ASP A 120 2.02 3.21 -15.89
N VAL A 121 1.18 2.83 -14.91
CA VAL A 121 0.88 1.43 -14.61
C VAL A 121 0.06 0.80 -15.73
N PHE A 122 -0.97 1.51 -16.21
CA PHE A 122 -1.92 0.99 -17.21
C PHE A 122 -1.64 1.48 -18.63
N HIS A 123 -0.38 1.81 -18.94
CA HIS A 123 0.02 2.27 -20.26
C HIS A 123 -0.49 1.29 -21.34
N PRO A 124 -1.29 1.72 -22.34
CA PRO A 124 -2.06 0.83 -23.21
C PRO A 124 -1.21 -0.25 -23.91
N ALA A 125 -0.03 0.13 -24.38
CA ALA A 125 0.88 -0.81 -25.06
C ALA A 125 1.65 -1.71 -24.07
N LEU A 126 2.00 -1.22 -22.89
CA LEU A 126 2.93 -1.91 -21.99
C LEU A 126 2.23 -2.75 -20.94
N TYR A 127 0.99 -2.40 -20.56
CA TYR A 127 0.24 -3.11 -19.52
C TYR A 127 0.12 -4.61 -19.81
N SER A 128 -0.32 -4.97 -21.02
CA SER A 128 -0.45 -6.37 -21.44
C SER A 128 0.91 -7.02 -21.67
N LEU A 129 1.88 -6.30 -22.23
CA LEU A 129 3.22 -6.85 -22.48
C LEU A 129 3.97 -7.16 -21.18
N ARG A 130 3.86 -6.30 -20.16
CA ARG A 130 4.46 -6.51 -18.82
C ARG A 130 3.93 -7.76 -18.14
N GLN A 131 2.73 -8.22 -18.47
CA GLN A 131 2.21 -9.49 -17.93
C GLN A 131 3.05 -10.69 -18.40
N TYR A 132 3.46 -10.72 -19.66
CA TYR A 132 4.16 -11.86 -20.28
C TYR A 132 5.67 -11.69 -20.39
N VAL A 133 6.16 -10.46 -20.38
CA VAL A 133 7.57 -10.12 -20.59
C VAL A 133 8.11 -9.42 -19.33
N PRO A 134 8.62 -10.18 -18.34
CA PRO A 134 9.07 -9.62 -17.06
C PRO A 134 10.11 -8.51 -17.21
N VAL A 135 11.02 -8.59 -18.18
CA VAL A 135 12.05 -7.55 -18.41
C VAL A 135 11.47 -6.14 -18.65
N LEU A 136 10.21 -6.03 -19.08
CA LEU A 136 9.53 -4.73 -19.27
C LEU A 136 8.98 -4.12 -17.97
N ARG A 137 8.96 -4.87 -16.87
CA ARG A 137 8.48 -4.40 -15.58
C ARG A 137 9.55 -3.54 -14.90
N LYS A 138 9.12 -2.49 -14.20
CA LYS A 138 9.98 -1.59 -13.44
C LYS A 138 10.84 -2.34 -12.43
N LYS A 139 10.32 -3.44 -11.85
CA LYS A 139 11.06 -4.30 -10.91
C LYS A 139 12.38 -4.79 -11.46
N TYR A 140 12.47 -5.08 -12.76
CA TYR A 140 13.62 -5.73 -13.38
C TYR A 140 14.48 -4.76 -14.20
N GLN A 141 14.45 -3.46 -13.89
CA GLN A 141 15.43 -2.53 -14.48
C GLN A 141 16.86 -2.94 -14.07
N PRO A 142 17.81 -3.12 -15.01
CA PRO A 142 19.13 -3.69 -14.73
C PRO A 142 19.86 -3.04 -13.55
N LEU A 143 19.89 -1.70 -13.50
CA LEU A 143 20.52 -0.97 -12.40
C LEU A 143 19.85 -1.23 -11.04
N GLY A 144 18.53 -1.38 -11.02
CA GLY A 144 17.78 -1.72 -9.80
C GLY A 144 18.08 -3.14 -9.32
N VAL A 145 18.22 -4.09 -10.25
CA VAL A 145 18.57 -5.48 -9.97
C VAL A 145 20.01 -5.59 -9.45
N LEU A 146 20.98 -4.97 -10.14
CA LEU A 146 22.38 -4.95 -9.70
C LEU A 146 22.53 -4.37 -8.29
N LYS A 147 21.86 -3.24 -8.02
CA LYS A 147 21.85 -2.62 -6.69
C LYS A 147 21.22 -3.53 -5.63
N ALA A 148 20.12 -4.21 -5.96
CA ALA A 148 19.47 -5.14 -5.05
C ALA A 148 20.38 -6.33 -4.70
N LEU A 149 21.00 -6.97 -5.70
CA LEU A 149 21.91 -8.10 -5.49
C LEU A 149 23.13 -7.71 -4.64
N TYR A 150 23.74 -6.55 -4.93
CA TYR A 150 24.86 -6.04 -4.13
C TYR A 150 24.46 -5.74 -2.68
N ARG A 151 23.29 -5.14 -2.46
CA ARG A 151 22.78 -4.87 -1.10
C ARG A 151 22.45 -6.17 -0.35
N ASP A 152 21.83 -7.13 -1.02
CA ASP A 152 21.38 -8.37 -0.38
C ASP A 152 22.59 -9.26 0.01
N GLN A 153 23.72 -9.17 -0.71
CA GLN A 153 24.99 -9.79 -0.32
C GLN A 153 25.64 -9.16 0.92
N THR A 154 25.42 -7.87 1.16
CA THR A 154 26.09 -7.13 2.24
C THR A 154 25.38 -7.23 3.59
N GLN A 155 24.36 -8.10 3.74
CA GLN A 155 23.56 -8.29 4.96
C GLN A 155 23.26 -6.99 5.73
N SER A 156 23.04 -5.88 5.02
CA SER A 156 22.61 -4.63 5.63
C SER A 156 21.16 -4.78 6.08
N VAL A 157 20.96 -5.44 7.23
CA VAL A 157 19.70 -5.56 7.96
C VAL A 157 19.33 -4.20 8.54
N THR A 158 19.05 -3.21 7.70
CA THR A 158 18.67 -1.87 8.16
C THR A 158 17.93 -1.08 7.07
N ASP A 159 16.90 -1.65 6.45
CA ASP A 159 15.84 -0.80 5.85
C ASP A 159 14.81 -0.35 6.90
N THR A 160 14.93 -0.82 8.13
CA THR A 160 14.38 -0.19 9.34
C THR A 160 15.46 0.63 10.05
N ALA A 161 16.38 1.25 9.31
CA ALA A 161 17.17 2.33 9.88
C ALA A 161 16.18 3.36 10.43
N LEU A 162 16.15 3.41 11.76
CA LEU A 162 15.44 4.33 12.62
C LEU A 162 15.83 5.76 12.22
N PHE A 163 15.22 6.28 11.16
CA PHE A 163 15.36 7.69 10.85
C PHE A 163 14.51 8.46 11.84
N THR A 164 15.08 8.67 13.02
CA THR A 164 14.56 9.63 13.98
C THR A 164 15.00 11.00 13.49
N LEU A 165 14.04 11.83 13.10
CA LEU A 165 14.34 13.21 12.76
C LEU A 165 15.01 13.90 13.96
N PRO A 166 16.04 14.73 13.74
CA PRO A 166 16.48 15.71 14.72
C PRO A 166 15.27 16.45 15.31
N LYS A 167 15.30 16.70 16.61
CA LYS A 167 14.16 17.19 17.39
C LYS A 167 13.47 18.39 16.73
N GLU A 168 14.25 19.37 16.26
CA GLU A 168 13.73 20.58 15.61
C GLU A 168 12.96 20.27 14.32
N MET A 169 13.46 19.34 13.50
CA MET A 169 12.78 18.90 12.28
C MET A 169 11.52 18.09 12.63
N TYR A 170 11.59 17.20 13.61
CA TYR A 170 10.42 16.48 14.12
C TYR A 170 9.31 17.44 14.56
N GLU A 171 9.65 18.43 15.39
CA GLU A 171 8.69 19.41 15.87
C GLU A 171 8.11 20.26 14.74
N ARG A 172 8.91 20.60 13.73
CA ARG A 172 8.42 21.29 12.52
C ARG A 172 7.42 20.43 11.75
N GLU A 173 7.74 19.16 11.50
CA GLU A 173 6.82 18.26 10.79
C GLU A 173 5.53 18.04 11.58
N VAL A 174 5.61 17.85 12.90
CA VAL A 174 4.43 17.75 13.77
C VAL A 174 3.58 19.02 13.68
N ARG A 175 4.17 20.22 13.69
CA ARG A 175 3.43 21.48 13.51
C ARG A 175 2.73 21.52 12.15
N ASN A 176 3.40 21.12 11.07
CA ASN A 176 2.82 21.08 9.73
C ASN A 176 1.60 20.14 9.67
N ILE A 177 1.73 18.94 10.24
CA ILE A 177 0.64 17.96 10.31
C ILE A 177 -0.54 18.48 11.14
N MET A 178 -0.25 19.08 12.30
CA MET A 178 -1.28 19.68 13.16
C MET A 178 -2.04 20.81 12.45
N ALA A 179 -1.33 21.65 11.68
CA ALA A 179 -1.94 22.70 10.88
C ALA A 179 -2.82 22.11 9.75
N ASP A 180 -2.30 21.14 9.00
CA ASP A 180 -3.02 20.48 7.91
C ASP A 180 -4.31 19.80 8.40
N PHE A 181 -4.24 19.06 9.51
CA PHE A 181 -5.37 18.35 10.11
C PHE A 181 -6.38 19.27 10.81
N SER A 182 -6.01 20.52 11.07
CA SER A 182 -6.91 21.56 11.58
C SER A 182 -7.56 22.37 10.46
N SER A 183 -7.02 22.29 9.23
CA SER A 183 -7.47 23.10 8.09
C SER A 183 -8.89 22.76 7.64
N THR A 184 -9.51 23.68 6.91
CA THR A 184 -10.84 23.50 6.29
C THR A 184 -10.76 23.16 4.81
N HIS A 185 -9.56 23.13 4.21
CA HIS A 185 -9.36 22.97 2.77
C HIS A 185 -10.01 21.69 2.22
N TYR A 186 -10.03 20.63 3.03
CA TYR A 186 -10.62 19.35 2.63
C TYR A 186 -12.16 19.32 2.64
N LEU A 187 -12.83 20.24 3.34
CA LEU A 187 -14.28 20.18 3.60
C LEU A 187 -15.13 20.18 2.32
N THR A 188 -14.69 20.91 1.30
CA THR A 188 -15.38 21.02 0.01
C THR A 188 -15.41 19.70 -0.77
N HIS A 189 -14.47 18.79 -0.51
CA HIS A 189 -14.31 17.56 -1.29
C HIS A 189 -14.87 16.31 -0.60
N PHE A 190 -15.25 16.37 0.69
CA PHE A 190 -15.69 15.21 1.47
C PHE A 190 -16.84 14.43 0.81
N GLN A 191 -17.92 15.12 0.42
CA GLN A 191 -19.11 14.45 -0.12
C GLN A 191 -18.79 13.69 -1.41
N ASN A 192 -18.01 14.31 -2.30
CA ASN A 192 -17.60 13.67 -3.54
C ASN A 192 -16.70 12.44 -3.27
N LYS A 193 -15.72 12.56 -2.37
CA LYS A 193 -14.81 11.46 -2.03
C LYS A 193 -15.53 10.25 -1.43
N PHE A 194 -16.47 10.48 -0.51
CA PHE A 194 -17.27 9.39 0.05
C PHE A 194 -18.28 8.82 -0.95
N SER A 195 -18.81 9.62 -1.88
CA SER A 195 -19.65 9.11 -2.98
C SER A 195 -18.88 8.15 -3.88
N ILE A 196 -17.68 8.55 -4.33
CA ILE A 196 -16.77 7.71 -5.12
C ILE A 196 -16.44 6.44 -4.33
N LEU A 197 -16.00 6.56 -3.08
CA LEU A 197 -15.66 5.41 -2.25
C LEU A 197 -16.86 4.47 -2.11
N LYS A 198 -18.07 4.99 -1.85
CA LYS A 198 -19.28 4.17 -1.71
C LYS A 198 -19.58 3.36 -2.96
N LYS A 199 -19.39 3.94 -4.15
CA LYS A 199 -19.49 3.22 -5.43
C LYS A 199 -18.46 2.09 -5.51
N GLU A 200 -17.19 2.39 -5.27
CA GLU A 200 -16.10 1.39 -5.31
C GLU A 200 -16.35 0.25 -4.32
N ILE A 201 -16.74 0.55 -3.08
CA ILE A 201 -17.06 -0.46 -2.06
C ILE A 201 -18.24 -1.33 -2.47
N ARG A 202 -19.29 -0.75 -3.07
CA ARG A 202 -20.44 -1.51 -3.58
C ARG A 202 -20.02 -2.49 -4.66
N GLU A 203 -19.18 -2.06 -5.59
CA GLU A 203 -18.65 -2.92 -6.66
C GLU A 203 -17.79 -4.06 -6.11
N LEU A 204 -16.99 -3.82 -5.06
CA LEU A 204 -16.25 -4.88 -4.39
C LEU A 204 -17.18 -5.90 -3.72
N ARG A 205 -18.18 -5.43 -2.97
CA ARG A 205 -19.13 -6.32 -2.27
C ARG A 205 -20.00 -7.12 -3.22
N ALA A 206 -20.40 -6.54 -4.35
CA ALA A 206 -21.12 -7.26 -5.41
C ALA A 206 -20.32 -8.45 -5.98
N LYS A 207 -18.99 -8.43 -5.86
CA LYS A 207 -18.08 -9.52 -6.23
C LYS A 207 -17.79 -10.48 -5.07
N GLY A 208 -18.53 -10.40 -3.96
CA GLY A 208 -18.34 -11.22 -2.76
C GLY A 208 -17.10 -10.85 -1.92
N ILE A 209 -16.48 -9.69 -2.18
CA ILE A 209 -15.28 -9.26 -1.45
C ILE A 209 -15.70 -8.64 -0.12
N LYS A 210 -15.16 -9.16 0.99
CA LYS A 210 -15.34 -8.58 2.32
C LYS A 210 -14.51 -7.30 2.44
N VAL A 211 -15.14 -6.22 2.91
CA VAL A 211 -14.45 -4.95 3.17
C VAL A 211 -14.33 -4.73 4.67
N VAL A 212 -13.12 -4.39 5.11
CA VAL A 212 -12.79 -4.03 6.50
C VAL A 212 -12.13 -2.67 6.49
N PHE A 213 -12.62 -1.71 7.28
CA PHE A 213 -11.98 -0.41 7.42
C PHE A 213 -11.02 -0.43 8.61
N PHE A 214 -9.86 0.20 8.47
CA PHE A 214 -8.90 0.34 9.56
C PHE A 214 -8.23 1.71 9.50
N GLU A 215 -7.67 2.13 10.63
CA GLU A 215 -6.96 3.40 10.73
C GLU A 215 -5.59 3.19 11.37
N MET A 216 -4.55 3.64 10.68
CA MET A 216 -3.17 3.64 11.19
C MET A 216 -3.02 4.69 12.30
N PRO A 217 -2.32 4.39 13.40
CA PRO A 217 -2.02 5.38 14.41
C PRO A 217 -1.04 6.43 13.88
N VAL A 218 -1.27 7.67 14.28
CA VAL A 218 -0.43 8.84 14.03
C VAL A 218 -0.20 9.56 15.36
N TYR A 219 0.46 10.73 15.35
CA TYR A 219 0.61 11.53 16.55
C TYR A 219 -0.73 11.78 17.25
N SER A 220 -0.81 11.46 18.55
CA SER A 220 -2.09 11.36 19.28
C SER A 220 -2.86 12.68 19.34
N LYS A 221 -2.18 13.83 19.42
CA LYS A 221 -2.85 15.13 19.35
C LYS A 221 -3.43 15.38 17.96
N ALA A 222 -2.69 15.02 16.91
CA ALA A 222 -3.13 15.18 15.54
C ALA A 222 -4.36 14.31 15.24
N SER A 223 -4.40 13.08 15.76
CA SER A 223 -5.55 12.18 15.54
C SER A 223 -6.86 12.70 16.14
N GLN A 224 -6.82 13.62 17.10
CA GLN A 224 -8.00 14.22 17.72
C GLN A 224 -8.44 15.54 17.06
N LEU A 225 -7.73 15.99 16.02
CA LEU A 225 -8.08 17.20 15.30
C LEU A 225 -9.30 17.02 14.38
N LYS A 226 -9.72 18.14 13.81
CA LYS A 226 -10.94 18.29 13.01
C LYS A 226 -11.00 17.28 11.87
N ILE A 227 -9.98 17.20 11.01
CA ILE A 227 -10.02 16.36 9.82
C ILE A 227 -10.11 14.85 10.15
N PRO A 228 -9.24 14.26 11.00
CA PRO A 228 -9.38 12.85 11.36
C PRO A 228 -10.72 12.50 12.01
N ARG A 229 -11.24 13.38 12.89
CA ARG A 229 -12.57 13.18 13.50
C ARG A 229 -13.69 13.21 12.46
N LEU A 230 -13.63 14.14 11.51
CA LEU A 230 -14.61 14.21 10.42
C LEU A 230 -14.51 13.02 9.48
N ILE A 231 -13.31 12.52 9.18
CA ILE A 231 -13.11 11.29 8.41
C ILE A 231 -13.81 10.13 9.10
N ARG A 232 -13.52 9.89 10.39
CA ARG A 232 -14.16 8.81 11.17
C ARG A 232 -15.69 8.94 11.17
N ALA A 233 -16.21 10.14 11.45
CA ALA A 233 -17.65 10.39 11.45
C ALA A 233 -18.29 10.11 10.08
N ASN A 234 -17.64 10.50 8.98
CA ASN A 234 -18.15 10.23 7.63
C ASN A 234 -18.07 8.75 7.25
N PHE A 235 -17.05 8.01 7.69
CA PHE A 235 -17.01 6.56 7.53
C PHE A 235 -18.19 5.90 8.26
N LEU A 236 -18.41 6.22 9.53
CA LEU A 236 -19.53 5.66 10.30
C LEU A 236 -20.89 6.03 9.71
N LYS A 237 -21.03 7.24 9.17
CA LYS A 237 -22.27 7.69 8.49
C LYS A 237 -22.52 6.93 7.17
N ASN A 238 -21.49 6.72 6.36
CA ASN A 238 -21.65 6.14 5.02
C ASN A 238 -21.53 4.61 4.97
N PHE A 239 -20.87 4.02 5.98
CA PHE A 239 -20.57 2.60 6.10
C PHE A 239 -20.83 2.15 7.55
N PRO A 240 -22.09 1.96 7.95
CA PRO A 240 -22.41 1.79 9.36
C PRO A 240 -21.87 0.45 9.93
N PRO A 241 -21.47 0.39 11.21
CA PRO A 241 -20.84 -0.81 11.80
C PRO A 241 -21.69 -2.08 11.83
N HIS A 242 -23.01 -1.97 11.69
CA HIS A 242 -23.89 -3.15 11.58
C HIS A 242 -23.79 -3.84 10.21
N GLU A 243 -23.27 -3.14 9.20
CA GLU A 243 -23.11 -3.64 7.83
C GLU A 243 -21.63 -3.86 7.46
N TYR A 244 -20.73 -3.08 8.05
CA TYR A 244 -19.29 -3.09 7.75
C TYR A 244 -18.44 -3.39 8.96
N SER A 245 -17.33 -4.12 8.75
CA SER A 245 -16.36 -4.39 9.81
C SER A 245 -15.33 -3.27 9.94
N TYR A 246 -14.95 -2.96 11.17
CA TYR A 246 -13.95 -1.96 11.52
C TYR A 246 -12.88 -2.54 12.43
N ILE A 247 -11.64 -2.10 12.24
CA ILE A 247 -10.57 -2.22 13.22
C ILE A 247 -10.34 -0.82 13.78
N SER A 248 -10.88 -0.59 14.97
CA SER A 248 -10.75 0.69 15.67
C SER A 248 -9.29 1.00 15.99
N LEU A 249 -8.96 2.29 16.12
CA LEU A 249 -7.69 2.68 16.69
C LEU A 249 -7.56 2.16 18.13
N PRO A 250 -6.39 1.63 18.52
CA PRO A 250 -6.08 1.35 19.91
C PRO A 250 -6.11 2.65 20.75
N GLN A 251 -6.49 2.53 22.02
CA GLN A 251 -6.54 3.68 22.95
C GLN A 251 -5.15 4.17 23.37
N GLU A 252 -4.15 3.29 23.27
CA GLU A 252 -2.76 3.58 23.63
C GLU A 252 -2.12 4.60 22.68
N VAL A 253 -1.16 5.37 23.20
CA VAL A 253 -0.38 6.31 22.39
C VAL A 253 0.69 5.54 21.60
N TYR A 254 0.89 5.96 20.34
CA TYR A 254 1.92 5.44 19.46
C TYR A 254 3.03 6.46 19.21
N GLN A 255 4.29 6.01 19.21
CA GLN A 255 5.41 6.86 18.83
C GLN A 255 5.57 6.92 17.30
N THR A 256 5.89 8.11 16.80
CA THR A 256 6.07 8.38 15.37
C THR A 256 7.44 8.99 15.12
N THR A 257 7.98 8.81 13.92
CA THR A 257 9.28 9.38 13.53
C THR A 257 9.19 10.83 13.06
N ASP A 258 8.00 11.26 12.65
CA ASP A 258 7.74 12.58 12.04
C ASP A 258 6.34 13.14 12.34
N GLY A 259 5.59 12.52 13.25
CA GLY A 259 4.19 12.86 13.53
C GLY A 259 3.16 12.02 12.77
N LEU A 260 3.55 11.34 11.68
CA LEU A 260 2.67 10.49 10.87
C LEU A 260 3.12 9.03 10.88
N HIS A 261 4.37 8.75 10.56
CA HIS A 261 4.86 7.40 10.36
C HIS A 261 5.28 6.76 11.69
N LEU A 262 4.78 5.55 11.94
CA LEU A 262 5.17 4.79 13.13
C LEU A 262 6.67 4.48 13.16
N ALA A 263 7.26 4.59 14.35
CA ALA A 263 8.59 4.06 14.62
C ALA A 263 8.61 2.52 14.49
N GLY A 264 9.77 1.91 14.28
CA GLY A 264 9.87 0.47 13.96
C GLY A 264 9.23 -0.45 15.01
N ALA A 265 9.46 -0.19 16.30
CA ALA A 265 8.84 -0.97 17.39
C ALA A 265 7.32 -0.79 17.43
N GLU A 266 6.84 0.43 17.18
CA GLU A 266 5.43 0.80 17.18
C GLU A 266 4.68 0.22 15.98
N ALA A 267 5.34 0.18 14.82
CA ALA A 267 4.84 -0.49 13.63
C ALA A 267 4.67 -1.99 13.88
N ARG A 268 5.61 -2.64 14.57
CA ARG A 268 5.49 -4.03 15.01
C ARG A 268 4.33 -4.21 15.98
N ARG A 269 4.19 -3.32 16.97
CA ARG A 269 3.09 -3.33 17.94
C ARG A 269 1.73 -3.23 17.24
N TYR A 270 1.56 -2.24 16.37
CA TYR A 270 0.32 -2.05 15.63
C TYR A 270 0.03 -3.19 14.66
N THR A 271 1.04 -3.76 14.00
CA THR A 271 0.83 -4.90 13.10
C THR A 271 0.28 -6.11 13.85
N ARG A 272 0.75 -6.38 15.08
CA ARG A 272 0.19 -7.44 15.94
C ARG A 272 -1.26 -7.14 16.32
N TYR A 273 -1.54 -5.91 16.73
CA TYR A 273 -2.91 -5.46 17.04
C TYR A 273 -3.86 -5.67 15.85
N LEU A 274 -3.44 -5.29 14.64
CA LEU A 274 -4.21 -5.46 13.40
C LEU A 274 -4.49 -6.95 13.14
N ARG A 275 -3.48 -7.81 13.29
CA ARG A 275 -3.62 -9.27 13.12
C ARG A 275 -4.64 -9.86 14.08
N GLU A 276 -4.53 -9.53 15.36
CA GLU A 276 -5.42 -10.06 16.40
C GLU A 276 -6.88 -9.68 16.15
N HIS A 277 -7.14 -8.43 15.73
CA HIS A 277 -8.49 -7.98 15.39
C HIS A 277 -9.02 -8.66 14.12
N MET A 278 -8.17 -8.87 13.12
CA MET A 278 -8.55 -9.63 11.94
C MET A 278 -8.91 -11.08 12.26
N THR A 279 -8.16 -11.76 13.13
CA THR A 279 -8.48 -13.12 13.58
C THR A 279 -9.83 -13.15 14.29
N LYS A 280 -10.09 -12.22 15.23
CA LYS A 280 -11.40 -12.12 15.92
C LYS A 280 -12.57 -11.93 14.94
N LEU A 281 -12.40 -11.07 13.93
CA LEU A 281 -13.41 -10.83 12.89
C LEU A 281 -13.67 -12.04 12.00
N GLN A 282 -12.71 -12.97 11.89
CA GLN A 282 -12.90 -14.23 11.17
C GLN A 282 -13.65 -15.23 12.06
N THR A 283 -13.25 -15.40 13.33
CA THR A 283 -13.89 -16.34 14.26
C THR A 283 -15.38 -16.05 14.47
N VAL A 284 -15.76 -14.78 14.68
CA VAL A 284 -17.17 -14.39 14.89
C VAL A 284 -18.05 -14.71 13.67
N GLN A 285 -17.49 -14.75 12.46
CA GLN A 285 -18.24 -15.13 11.26
C GLN A 285 -18.49 -16.64 11.17
N TYR A 286 -17.54 -17.48 11.60
CA TYR A 286 -17.72 -18.93 11.58
C TYR A 286 -18.75 -19.41 12.62
N SER A 287 -18.85 -18.74 13.77
CA SER A 287 -19.84 -19.08 14.81
C SER A 287 -21.30 -18.73 14.46
N LYS A 288 -21.56 -17.99 13.37
CA LYS A 288 -22.93 -17.65 12.92
C LYS A 288 -23.44 -18.53 11.78
N VAL A 289 -22.61 -19.44 11.28
CA VAL A 289 -22.91 -20.30 10.11
C VAL A 289 -23.06 -21.77 10.52
N ASN A 290 -22.76 -22.10 11.78
CA ASN A 290 -23.05 -23.38 12.43
C ASN A 290 -24.17 -23.19 13.44
#